data_AF-A0A316HHV5-F1
#
_entry.id   AF-A0A316HHV5-F1
#
_cell.length_a   1.000
_cell.length_b   1.000
_cell.length_c   1.000
_cell.angle_alpha   90.00
_cell.angle_beta   90.00
_cell.angle_gamma   90.00
#
_symmetry.space_group_name_H-M   'P 1'
#
loop_
_entity.id
_entity.type
_entity.pdbx_description
1 polymer ?
#
loop_
_entity_poly.entity_id
_entity_poly.type
_entity_poly.pdbx_seq_one_letter_code
_entity_poly.pdbx_strand_id
1 'polypeptide(L)'
;MQQAVVDAGRPLPQLTDPLEVELQVSAFVGPFADNEELWEVVVHHLRGVPSRRSAALLTALGHLLPGRPGRWAEEAALEQGAPPWDMGALRFGECWIGDRSIDAGYLALLCSYAYGDEPHAMVFMIDEISGGLTRHAFLSRQVDEALERLKGQVRLESITAEAAHWLLSRSYDRFERRPGLGVGLDVHHTRLVARRRIKLAMN
;
A
#
# COMPACT_ATOMS: atom_id res chain seq x y z
N MET A 1 -20.38 10.39 -1.18
CA MET A 1 -19.27 9.42 -1.19
C MET A 1 -18.67 9.25 -2.58
N GLN A 2 -19.46 8.91 -3.62
CA GLN A 2 -18.98 8.82 -5.02
C GLN A 2 -18.27 10.10 -5.50
N GLN A 3 -18.85 11.27 -5.25
CA GLN A 3 -18.24 12.56 -5.61
C GLN A 3 -16.86 12.77 -4.95
N ALA A 4 -16.70 12.35 -3.69
CA ALA A 4 -15.43 12.47 -2.97
C ALA A 4 -14.34 11.58 -3.56
N VAL A 5 -14.69 10.38 -4.03
CA VAL A 5 -13.77 9.47 -4.74
C VAL A 5 -13.33 10.07 -6.08
N VAL A 6 -14.26 10.62 -6.85
CA VAL A 6 -13.98 11.27 -8.13
C VAL A 6 -13.12 12.53 -7.95
N ASP A 7 -13.40 13.32 -6.90
CA ASP A 7 -12.62 14.52 -6.58
C ASP A 7 -11.22 14.19 -6.06
N ALA A 8 -11.06 13.11 -5.30
CA ALA A 8 -9.76 12.62 -4.87
C ALA A 8 -8.90 12.11 -6.05
N GLY A 9 -9.55 11.69 -7.15
CA GLY A 9 -8.90 11.33 -8.41
C GLY A 9 -8.39 12.52 -9.23
N ARG A 10 -8.77 13.76 -8.88
CA ARG A 10 -8.48 14.97 -9.67
C ARG A 10 -7.00 15.20 -10.01
N PRO A 11 -6.03 15.02 -9.09
CA PRO A 11 -4.63 15.29 -9.39
C PRO A 11 -3.92 14.10 -10.05
N LEU A 12 -4.49 12.89 -10.05
CA LEU A 12 -3.82 11.68 -10.54
C LEU A 12 -3.27 11.79 -11.97
N PRO A 13 -3.92 12.47 -12.93
CA PRO A 13 -3.36 12.63 -14.27
C PRO A 13 -2.11 13.52 -14.33
N GLN A 14 -1.88 14.33 -13.30
CA GLN A 14 -0.77 15.29 -13.22
C GLN A 14 0.41 14.77 -12.41
N LEU A 15 0.20 13.67 -11.68
CA LEU A 15 1.27 12.96 -11.02
C LEU A 15 2.13 12.26 -12.07
N THR A 16 3.41 12.13 -11.77
CA THR A 16 4.38 11.37 -12.58
C THR A 16 4.97 10.22 -11.78
N ASP A 17 4.99 10.34 -10.45
CA ASP A 17 5.46 9.29 -9.56
C ASP A 17 4.33 8.31 -9.21
N PRO A 18 4.43 7.02 -9.60
CA PRO A 18 3.46 6.00 -9.23
C PRO A 18 3.36 5.79 -7.71
N LEU A 19 4.40 6.09 -6.93
CA LEU A 19 4.34 5.98 -5.47
C LEU A 19 3.43 7.04 -4.84
N GLU A 20 3.42 8.27 -5.39
CA GLU A 20 2.51 9.32 -4.93
C GLU A 20 1.06 8.97 -5.24
N VAL A 21 0.82 8.38 -6.41
CA VAL A 21 -0.49 7.84 -6.80
C VAL A 21 -0.95 6.81 -5.78
N GLU A 22 -0.09 5.87 -5.40
CA GLU A 22 -0.43 4.84 -4.41
C GLU A 22 -0.82 5.41 -3.05
N LEU A 23 0.01 6.30 -2.51
CA LEU A 23 -0.22 6.89 -1.20
C LEU A 23 -1.50 7.70 -1.18
N GLN A 24 -1.72 8.50 -2.22
CA GLN A 24 -2.92 9.31 -2.34
C GLN A 24 -4.16 8.43 -2.44
N VAL A 25 -4.16 7.44 -3.34
CA VAL A 25 -5.31 6.55 -3.54
C VAL A 25 -5.59 5.70 -2.30
N SER A 26 -4.56 5.12 -1.71
CA SER A 26 -4.70 4.33 -0.48
C SER A 26 -5.32 5.14 0.66
N ALA A 27 -4.93 6.41 0.84
CA ALA A 27 -5.46 7.25 1.91
C ALA A 27 -6.98 7.49 1.82
N PHE A 28 -7.55 7.66 0.62
CA PHE A 28 -9.00 7.91 0.48
C PHE A 28 -9.82 6.64 0.20
N VAL A 29 -9.25 5.64 -0.46
CA VAL A 29 -9.93 4.37 -0.82
C VAL A 29 -9.90 3.39 0.34
N GLY A 30 -8.83 3.37 1.14
CA GLY A 30 -8.57 2.38 2.19
C GLY A 30 -9.76 2.07 3.11
N PRO A 31 -10.52 3.08 3.61
CA PRO A 31 -11.70 2.84 4.45
C PRO A 31 -12.85 2.09 3.76
N PHE A 32 -12.93 2.13 2.43
CA PHE A 32 -14.03 1.57 1.65
C PHE A 32 -13.58 0.43 0.72
N ALA A 33 -12.33 0.00 0.81
CA ALA A 33 -11.71 -0.93 -0.13
C ALA A 33 -12.47 -2.27 -0.27
N ASP A 34 -13.15 -2.71 0.80
CA ASP A 34 -13.87 -3.98 0.84
C ASP A 34 -15.38 -3.81 0.53
N ASN A 35 -15.85 -2.60 0.17
CA ASN A 35 -17.25 -2.33 -0.20
C ASN A 35 -17.50 -2.58 -1.69
N GLU A 36 -17.80 -3.82 -2.07
CA GLU A 36 -17.97 -4.19 -3.47
C GLU A 36 -19.13 -3.46 -4.18
N GLU A 37 -20.27 -3.26 -3.51
CA GLU A 37 -21.44 -2.56 -4.08
C GLU A 37 -21.11 -1.11 -4.45
N LEU A 38 -20.34 -0.42 -3.59
CA LEU A 38 -19.84 0.91 -3.90
C LEU A 38 -18.97 0.90 -5.15
N TRP A 39 -18.01 -0.03 -5.21
CA TRP A 39 -17.04 -0.08 -6.30
C TRP A 39 -17.65 -0.46 -7.63
N GLU A 40 -18.69 -1.31 -7.64
CA GLU A 40 -19.45 -1.61 -8.84
C GLU A 40 -20.01 -0.32 -9.46
N VAL A 41 -20.67 0.51 -8.66
CA VAL A 41 -21.26 1.77 -9.16
C VAL A 41 -20.18 2.79 -9.55
N VAL A 42 -19.09 2.90 -8.77
CA VAL A 42 -17.99 3.82 -9.07
C VAL A 42 -17.29 3.43 -10.37
N VAL A 43 -16.92 2.16 -10.53
CA VAL A 43 -16.24 1.68 -11.74
C VAL A 43 -17.16 1.83 -12.96
N HIS A 44 -18.43 1.49 -12.84
CA HIS A 44 -19.40 1.68 -13.92
C HIS A 44 -19.52 3.15 -14.33
N HIS A 45 -19.59 4.07 -13.37
CA HIS A 45 -19.64 5.51 -13.64
C HIS A 45 -18.37 6.01 -14.33
N LEU A 46 -17.18 5.65 -13.83
CA LEU A 46 -15.89 6.06 -14.41
C LEU A 46 -15.70 5.51 -15.83
N ARG A 47 -16.21 4.31 -16.11
CA ARG A 47 -16.26 3.73 -17.45
C ARG A 47 -17.17 4.52 -18.39
N GLY A 48 -18.34 4.95 -17.90
CA GLY A 48 -19.31 5.73 -18.67
C GLY A 48 -18.93 7.19 -18.92
N VAL A 49 -17.90 7.72 -18.25
CA VAL A 49 -17.40 9.10 -18.44
C VAL A 49 -15.91 9.07 -18.78
N PRO A 50 -15.51 8.71 -20.01
CA PRO A 50 -14.11 8.63 -20.40
C PRO A 50 -13.40 9.98 -20.26
N SER A 51 -12.35 10.02 -19.47
CA SER A 51 -11.50 11.21 -19.29
C SER A 51 -10.13 10.80 -18.78
N ARG A 52 -9.12 11.67 -18.92
CA ARG A 52 -7.79 11.41 -18.32
C ARG A 52 -7.85 11.10 -16.83
N ARG A 53 -8.80 11.72 -16.11
CA ARG A 53 -9.05 11.48 -14.69
C ARG A 53 -9.65 10.10 -14.44
N SER A 54 -10.66 9.74 -15.21
CA SER A 54 -11.34 8.45 -15.10
C SER A 54 -10.37 7.32 -15.40
N ALA A 55 -9.57 7.46 -16.44
CA ALA A 55 -8.54 6.50 -16.81
C ALA A 55 -7.49 6.33 -15.70
N ALA A 56 -6.90 7.44 -15.24
CA ALA A 56 -5.91 7.41 -14.16
C ALA A 56 -6.47 6.78 -12.86
N LEU A 57 -7.71 7.11 -12.50
CA LEU A 57 -8.34 6.54 -11.31
C LEU A 57 -8.64 5.05 -11.50
N LEU A 58 -9.20 4.62 -12.64
CA LEU A 58 -9.45 3.21 -12.93
C LEU A 58 -8.16 2.39 -12.93
N THR A 59 -7.08 2.88 -13.55
CA THR A 59 -5.77 2.22 -13.51
C THR A 59 -5.26 2.08 -12.07
N ALA A 60 -5.35 3.13 -11.25
CA ALA A 60 -4.89 3.06 -9.87
C ALA A 60 -5.73 2.09 -9.03
N LEU A 61 -7.06 2.11 -9.20
CA LEU A 61 -7.97 1.19 -8.53
C LEU A 61 -7.73 -0.26 -8.95
N GLY A 62 -7.42 -0.52 -10.22
CA GLY A 62 -7.10 -1.86 -10.71
C GLY A 62 -5.89 -2.49 -10.02
N HIS A 63 -4.88 -1.67 -9.71
CA HIS A 63 -3.69 -2.13 -8.99
C HIS A 63 -3.86 -2.23 -7.46
N LEU A 64 -4.77 -1.46 -6.86
CA LEU A 64 -4.87 -1.31 -5.41
C LEU A 64 -6.06 -2.03 -4.77
N LEU A 65 -7.20 -2.10 -5.45
CA LEU A 65 -8.39 -2.73 -4.89
C LEU A 65 -8.25 -4.26 -4.87
N PRO A 66 -8.70 -4.91 -3.78
CA PRO A 66 -8.71 -6.36 -3.72
C PRO A 66 -9.84 -6.96 -4.57
N GLY A 67 -9.75 -8.25 -4.85
CA GLY A 67 -10.88 -9.07 -5.30
C GLY A 67 -11.50 -8.65 -6.65
N ARG A 68 -12.84 -8.68 -6.72
CA ARG A 68 -13.60 -8.30 -7.92
C ARG A 68 -13.49 -6.81 -8.26
N PRO A 69 -13.57 -5.87 -7.31
CA PRO A 69 -13.43 -4.44 -7.60
C PRO A 69 -12.15 -4.07 -8.37
N GLY A 70 -11.01 -4.65 -8.01
CA GLY A 70 -9.75 -4.44 -8.76
C GLY A 70 -9.84 -4.92 -10.21
N ARG A 71 -10.40 -6.12 -10.44
CA ARG A 71 -10.56 -6.67 -11.79
C ARG A 71 -11.50 -5.83 -12.66
N TRP A 72 -12.63 -5.37 -12.10
CA TRP A 72 -13.54 -4.48 -12.84
C TRP A 72 -12.86 -3.17 -13.23
N ALA A 73 -12.07 -2.59 -12.32
CA ALA A 73 -11.36 -1.35 -12.57
C ALA A 73 -10.25 -1.55 -13.61
N GLU A 74 -9.52 -2.66 -13.56
CA GLU A 74 -8.52 -3.05 -14.55
C GLU A 74 -9.13 -3.22 -15.95
N GLU A 75 -10.21 -4.00 -16.07
CA GLU A 75 -10.94 -4.18 -17.33
C GLU A 75 -11.45 -2.85 -17.90
N ALA A 76 -12.03 -1.99 -17.06
CA ALA A 76 -12.50 -0.67 -17.47
C ALA A 76 -11.36 0.29 -17.84
N ALA A 77 -10.17 0.13 -17.24
CA ALA A 77 -8.99 0.94 -17.57
C ALA A 77 -8.43 0.61 -18.96
N LEU A 78 -8.50 -0.65 -19.39
CA LEU A 78 -8.04 -1.11 -20.71
C LEU A 78 -8.80 -0.44 -21.88
N GLU A 79 -10.02 0.01 -21.62
CA GLU A 79 -10.87 0.72 -22.59
C GLU A 79 -10.55 2.23 -22.67
N GLN A 80 -9.63 2.72 -21.84
CA GLN A 80 -9.25 4.12 -21.74
C GLN A 80 -7.74 4.34 -21.99
N GLY A 81 -7.34 5.60 -22.15
CA GLY A 81 -5.92 5.93 -22.37
C GLY A 81 -5.09 5.74 -21.11
N ALA A 82 -3.90 5.15 -21.25
CA ALA A 82 -2.98 4.93 -20.13
C ALA A 82 -2.55 6.25 -19.46
N PRO A 83 -2.42 6.28 -18.12
CA PRO A 83 -1.84 7.42 -17.41
C PRO A 83 -0.33 7.55 -17.69
N PRO A 84 0.30 8.70 -17.34
CA PRO A 84 1.73 8.93 -17.58
C PRO A 84 2.66 8.17 -16.61
N TRP A 85 2.11 7.50 -15.60
CA TRP A 85 2.83 6.71 -14.61
C TRP A 85 2.52 5.23 -14.79
N ASP A 86 3.44 4.35 -14.40
CA ASP A 86 3.26 2.90 -14.43
C ASP A 86 3.35 2.31 -13.03
N MET A 87 2.20 1.98 -12.45
CA MET A 87 2.15 1.28 -11.18
C MET A 87 2.60 -0.18 -11.33
N GLY A 88 2.45 -0.82 -12.50
CA GLY A 88 2.85 -2.20 -12.75
C GLY A 88 4.36 -2.46 -12.58
N ALA A 89 5.20 -1.43 -12.73
CA ALA A 89 6.66 -1.53 -12.63
C ALA A 89 7.23 -1.72 -11.20
N LEU A 90 6.38 -1.94 -10.18
CA LEU A 90 6.82 -2.15 -8.81
C LEU A 90 7.67 -3.41 -8.67
N ARG A 91 8.90 -3.26 -8.18
CA ARG A 91 9.82 -4.35 -7.89
C ARG A 91 10.14 -4.41 -6.41
N PHE A 92 10.36 -5.63 -5.92
CA PHE A 92 10.82 -5.88 -4.56
C PHE A 92 12.35 -5.74 -4.46
N GLY A 93 12.82 -5.21 -3.33
CA GLY A 93 14.25 -5.04 -3.02
C GLY A 93 14.73 -6.01 -1.93
N GLU A 94 15.34 -5.47 -0.87
CA GLU A 94 15.81 -6.22 0.30
C GLU A 94 14.90 -5.97 1.52
N CYS A 95 14.83 -6.93 2.45
CA CYS A 95 14.13 -6.79 3.73
C CYS A 95 15.04 -7.08 4.93
N TRP A 96 14.74 -6.40 6.03
CA TRP A 96 15.44 -6.52 7.30
C TRP A 96 14.47 -6.50 8.46
N ILE A 97 14.82 -7.23 9.51
CA ILE A 97 14.08 -7.27 10.76
C ILE A 97 14.97 -6.76 11.90
N GLY A 98 14.39 -5.97 12.79
CA GLY A 98 15.00 -5.54 14.04
C GLY A 98 14.08 -5.93 15.19
N ASP A 99 14.48 -6.93 15.97
CA ASP A 99 13.69 -7.43 17.09
C ASP A 99 13.97 -6.61 18.36
N ARG A 100 12.93 -5.93 18.87
CA ARG A 100 12.93 -5.27 20.19
C ARG A 100 11.76 -5.77 21.04
N SER A 101 11.28 -6.98 20.79
CA SER A 101 10.10 -7.53 21.46
C SER A 101 10.30 -7.64 22.96
N ILE A 102 11.52 -7.97 23.41
CA ILE A 102 11.86 -8.08 24.82
C ILE A 102 12.00 -6.70 25.49
N ASP A 103 12.68 -5.76 24.82
CA ASP A 103 13.04 -4.48 25.44
C ASP A 103 11.97 -3.39 25.29
N ALA A 104 11.22 -3.42 24.20
CA ALA A 104 10.28 -2.36 23.81
C ALA A 104 8.95 -2.90 23.26
N GLY A 105 8.76 -4.22 23.23
CA GLY A 105 7.48 -4.83 22.85
C GLY A 105 7.14 -4.81 21.36
N TYR A 106 8.10 -4.51 20.49
CA TYR A 106 7.85 -4.43 19.06
C TYR A 106 8.95 -5.07 18.22
N LEU A 107 8.57 -5.42 16.99
CA LEU A 107 9.44 -5.85 15.93
C LEU A 107 9.37 -4.80 14.80
N ALA A 108 10.53 -4.28 14.40
CA ALA A 108 10.64 -3.39 13.26
C ALA A 108 10.94 -4.22 12.01
N LEU A 109 10.13 -4.05 10.97
CA LEU A 109 10.33 -4.67 9.67
C LEU A 109 10.55 -3.57 8.63
N LEU A 110 11.70 -3.55 7.97
CA LEU A 110 11.97 -2.66 6.85
C LEU A 110 12.04 -3.48 5.57
N CYS A 111 11.34 -3.06 4.54
CA CYS A 111 11.45 -3.63 3.20
C CYS A 111 11.60 -2.53 2.17
N SER A 112 12.54 -2.71 1.24
CA SER A 112 12.75 -1.81 0.11
C SER A 112 12.03 -2.32 -1.14
N TYR A 113 11.67 -1.37 -1.98
CA TYR A 113 10.95 -1.54 -3.23
C TYR A 113 11.40 -0.46 -4.21
N ALA A 114 11.05 -0.60 -5.49
CA ALA A 114 11.33 0.44 -6.48
C ALA A 114 10.29 0.49 -7.60
N TYR A 115 10.02 1.69 -8.11
CA TYR A 115 9.40 1.88 -9.42
C TYR A 115 10.46 2.30 -10.42
N GLY A 116 10.80 1.42 -11.37
CA GLY A 116 11.98 1.65 -12.18
C GLY A 116 13.21 1.83 -11.29
N ASP A 117 13.95 2.92 -11.47
CA ASP A 117 15.18 3.20 -10.73
C ASP A 117 14.98 4.10 -9.50
N GLU A 118 13.72 4.34 -9.09
CA GLU A 118 13.37 5.16 -7.93
C GLU A 118 13.07 4.26 -6.71
N PRO A 119 14.00 4.10 -5.77
CA PRO A 119 13.82 3.23 -4.60
C PRO A 119 13.03 3.92 -3.48
N HIS A 120 12.28 3.12 -2.74
CA HIS A 120 11.63 3.51 -1.49
C HIS A 120 11.58 2.35 -0.51
N ALA A 121 11.56 2.67 0.78
CA ALA A 121 11.42 1.72 1.86
C ALA A 121 10.07 1.90 2.55
N MET A 122 9.48 0.80 2.98
CA MET A 122 8.44 0.80 3.99
C MET A 122 8.97 0.22 5.29
N VAL A 123 8.64 0.88 6.40
CA VAL A 123 8.99 0.46 7.76
C VAL A 123 7.71 0.18 8.53
N PHE A 124 7.59 -1.01 9.07
CA PHE A 124 6.43 -1.47 9.83
C PHE A 124 6.84 -1.75 11.26
N MET A 125 6.09 -1.19 12.21
CA MET A 125 6.27 -1.41 13.64
C MET A 125 5.19 -2.38 14.10
N ILE A 126 5.58 -3.63 14.29
CA ILE A 126 4.69 -4.72 14.68
C ILE A 126 4.74 -4.86 16.20
N ASP A 127 3.63 -4.61 16.86
CA ASP A 127 3.48 -4.71 18.32
C ASP A 127 3.29 -6.17 18.72
N GLU A 128 4.32 -6.75 19.31
CA GLU A 128 4.34 -8.15 19.74
C GLU A 128 3.63 -8.36 21.07
N ILE A 129 3.44 -7.30 21.88
CA ILE A 129 2.66 -7.37 23.13
C ILE A 129 1.17 -7.53 22.81
N SER A 130 0.67 -6.79 21.82
CA SER A 130 -0.74 -6.80 21.42
C SER A 130 -1.06 -7.88 20.38
N GLY A 131 -0.25 -8.95 20.36
CA GLY A 131 -0.47 -10.11 19.51
C GLY A 131 -0.03 -9.90 18.07
N GLY A 132 1.04 -9.15 17.83
CA GLY A 132 1.71 -8.96 16.53
C GLY A 132 0.89 -8.17 15.52
N LEU A 133 0.40 -7.00 15.93
CA LEU A 133 -0.38 -6.06 15.11
C LEU A 133 0.53 -4.95 14.60
N THR A 134 0.43 -4.58 13.32
CA THR A 134 1.13 -3.38 12.81
C THR A 134 0.48 -2.13 13.40
N ARG A 135 1.22 -1.42 14.28
CA ARG A 135 0.79 -0.17 14.91
C ARG A 135 1.11 1.05 14.08
N HIS A 136 2.26 1.00 13.41
CA HIS A 136 2.74 2.06 12.54
C HIS A 136 3.34 1.50 11.25
N ALA A 137 3.18 2.23 10.17
CA ALA A 137 3.69 1.94 8.84
C ALA A 137 4.14 3.25 8.17
N PHE A 138 5.45 3.40 7.99
CA PHE A 138 6.07 4.57 7.40
C PHE A 138 6.63 4.27 6.03
N LEU A 139 6.74 5.31 5.20
CA LEU A 139 7.42 5.24 3.93
C LEU A 139 8.57 6.25 3.88
N SER A 140 9.70 5.85 3.30
CA SER A 140 10.85 6.72 3.05
C SER A 140 11.38 6.53 1.64
N ARG A 141 11.66 7.62 0.92
CA ARG A 141 12.46 7.57 -0.32
C ARG A 141 13.97 7.50 -0.04
N GLN A 142 14.39 7.81 1.18
CA GLN A 142 15.78 7.73 1.62
C GLN A 142 16.00 6.35 2.27
N VAL A 143 16.15 5.31 1.45
CA VAL A 143 16.28 3.92 1.91
C VAL A 143 17.47 3.73 2.83
N ASP A 144 18.65 4.20 2.41
CA ASP A 144 19.89 4.05 3.17
C ASP A 144 19.82 4.80 4.50
N GLU A 145 19.27 6.02 4.51
CA GLU A 145 19.08 6.78 5.75
C GLU A 145 18.12 6.06 6.70
N ALA A 146 16.99 5.55 6.19
CA ALA A 146 16.03 4.80 7.01
C ALA A 146 16.68 3.54 7.61
N LEU A 147 17.49 2.83 6.82
CA LEU A 147 18.22 1.66 7.25
C LEU A 147 19.26 2.00 8.32
N GLU A 148 20.10 3.01 8.10
CA GLU A 148 21.12 3.44 9.08
C GLU A 148 20.48 3.94 10.38
N ARG A 149 19.37 4.68 10.29
CA ARG A 149 18.62 5.11 11.48
C ARG A 149 18.07 3.93 12.29
N LEU A 150 17.58 2.88 11.62
CA LEU A 150 17.13 1.66 12.31
C LEU A 150 18.31 0.88 12.91
N LYS A 151 19.43 0.74 12.21
CA LYS A 151 20.66 0.10 12.74
C LYS A 151 21.16 0.79 14.01
N GLY A 152 21.00 2.11 14.10
CA GLY A 152 21.33 2.88 15.31
C GLY A 152 20.44 2.57 16.53
N GLN A 153 19.27 1.96 16.32
CA GLN A 153 18.30 1.64 17.38
C GLN A 153 18.20 0.16 17.73
N VAL A 154 18.47 -0.72 16.76
CA VAL A 154 18.33 -2.17 16.90
C VAL A 154 19.28 -2.89 15.94
N ARG A 155 19.75 -4.08 16.34
CA ARG A 155 20.48 -4.97 15.42
C ARG A 155 19.54 -5.42 14.31
N LEU A 156 19.88 -5.11 13.07
CA LEU A 156 19.14 -5.56 11.90
C LEU A 156 19.68 -6.89 11.39
N GLU A 157 18.76 -7.79 11.07
CA GLU A 157 19.03 -9.06 10.42
C GLU A 157 18.34 -9.07 9.05
N SER A 158 19.08 -9.44 8.00
CA SER A 158 18.46 -9.60 6.68
C SER A 158 17.57 -10.83 6.69
N ILE A 159 16.39 -10.70 6.09
CA ILE A 159 15.43 -11.79 5.95
C ILE A 159 14.94 -11.87 4.50
N THR A 160 14.44 -13.03 4.10
CA THR A 160 13.89 -13.20 2.75
C THR A 160 12.63 -12.36 2.54
N ALA A 161 12.38 -12.00 1.29
CA ALA A 161 11.15 -11.34 0.85
C ALA A 161 9.90 -12.08 1.37
N GLU A 162 9.89 -13.39 1.18
CA GLU A 162 8.78 -14.26 1.54
C GLU A 162 8.51 -14.22 3.05
N ALA A 163 9.55 -14.36 3.88
CA ALA A 163 9.41 -14.30 5.33
C ALA A 163 8.88 -12.93 5.79
N ALA A 164 9.43 -11.85 5.24
CA ALA A 164 8.98 -10.50 5.55
C ALA A 164 7.51 -10.27 5.21
N HIS A 165 7.08 -10.65 4.01
CA HIS A 165 5.70 -10.43 3.57
C HIS A 165 4.71 -11.40 4.22
N TRP A 166 5.15 -12.59 4.62
CA TRP A 166 4.36 -13.47 5.46
C TRP A 166 4.12 -12.86 6.86
N LEU A 167 5.14 -12.25 7.48
CA LEU A 167 4.97 -11.48 8.72
C LEU A 167 3.98 -10.33 8.55
N LEU A 168 4.13 -9.56 7.46
CA LEU A 168 3.21 -8.46 7.14
C LEU A 168 1.78 -8.95 6.94
N SER A 169 1.58 -10.01 6.15
CA SER A 169 0.26 -10.60 5.91
C SER A 169 -0.43 -10.95 7.22
N ARG A 170 0.25 -11.66 8.14
CA ARG A 170 -0.33 -11.99 9.46
C ARG A 170 -0.67 -10.75 10.28
N SER A 171 0.19 -9.73 10.25
CA SER A 171 -0.01 -8.50 11.02
C SER A 171 -1.21 -7.68 10.51
N TYR A 172 -1.40 -7.63 9.18
CA TYR A 172 -2.51 -6.91 8.54
C TYR A 172 -3.82 -7.69 8.64
N ASP A 173 -3.80 -9.03 8.53
CA ASP A 173 -4.98 -9.87 8.79
C ASP A 173 -5.58 -9.61 10.19
N ARG A 174 -4.72 -9.39 11.19
CA ARG A 174 -5.14 -9.07 12.56
C ARG A 174 -5.73 -7.67 12.67
N PHE A 175 -5.11 -6.68 12.01
CA PHE A 175 -5.63 -5.32 11.91
C PHE A 175 -7.04 -5.31 11.32
N GLU A 176 -7.25 -6.05 10.22
CA GLU A 176 -8.52 -6.05 9.50
C GLU A 176 -9.64 -6.76 10.25
N ARG A 177 -9.32 -7.82 10.99
CA ARG A 177 -10.28 -8.52 11.85
C ARG A 177 -10.62 -7.75 13.13
N ARG A 178 -9.81 -6.75 13.51
CA ARG A 178 -9.94 -6.01 14.77
C ARG A 178 -9.70 -4.51 14.59
N PRO A 179 -10.57 -3.81 13.85
CA PRO A 179 -10.39 -2.38 13.54
C PRO A 179 -10.46 -1.46 14.78
N GLY A 180 -10.93 -1.97 15.93
CA GLY A 180 -10.97 -1.22 17.20
C GLY A 180 -9.66 -1.24 18.01
N LEU A 181 -8.64 -1.97 17.55
CA LEU A 181 -7.32 -1.91 18.18
C LEU A 181 -6.60 -0.66 17.68
N GLY A 182 -6.21 0.24 18.60
CA GLY A 182 -5.65 1.57 18.30
C GLY A 182 -4.39 1.54 17.42
N VAL A 183 -4.57 1.40 16.12
CA VAL A 183 -3.54 1.56 15.10
C VAL A 183 -3.40 3.02 14.74
N GLY A 184 -2.20 3.41 14.32
CA GLY A 184 -1.94 4.75 13.83
C GLY A 184 -2.68 5.02 12.52
N LEU A 185 -2.98 6.30 12.27
CA LEU A 185 -3.61 6.77 11.03
C LEU A 185 -2.76 6.40 9.80
N ASP A 186 -1.44 6.33 9.97
CA ASP A 186 -0.47 5.92 8.96
C ASP A 186 -0.70 4.48 8.46
N VAL A 187 -1.13 3.56 9.32
CA VAL A 187 -1.49 2.18 8.92
C VAL A 187 -2.73 2.17 8.04
N HIS A 188 -3.72 3.01 8.37
CA HIS A 188 -4.91 3.18 7.53
C HIS A 188 -4.55 3.78 6.17
N HIS A 189 -3.72 4.83 6.16
CA HIS A 189 -3.32 5.51 4.93
C HIS A 189 -2.49 4.61 4.00
N THR A 190 -1.65 3.75 4.56
CA THR A 190 -0.77 2.85 3.79
C THR A 190 -1.36 1.45 3.59
N ARG A 191 -2.62 1.20 4.00
CA ARG A 191 -3.23 -0.15 3.94
C ARG A 191 -3.17 -0.80 2.56
N LEU A 192 -3.59 -0.09 1.50
CA LEU A 192 -3.58 -0.66 0.14
C LEU A 192 -2.17 -0.78 -0.42
N VAL A 193 -1.31 0.16 -0.04
CA VAL A 193 0.14 0.15 -0.35
C VAL A 193 0.78 -1.14 0.19
N ALA A 194 0.54 -1.45 1.47
CA ALA A 194 1.05 -2.66 2.13
C ALA A 194 0.45 -3.95 1.54
N ARG A 195 -0.88 -4.00 1.34
CA ARG A 195 -1.57 -5.14 0.69
C ARG A 195 -0.98 -5.46 -0.67
N ARG A 196 -0.71 -4.43 -1.48
CA ARG A 196 -0.12 -4.61 -2.80
C ARG A 196 1.27 -5.25 -2.73
N ARG A 197 2.10 -4.84 -1.76
CA ARG A 197 3.44 -5.39 -1.55
C ARG A 197 3.39 -6.83 -1.05
N ILE A 198 2.46 -7.14 -0.16
CA ILE A 198 2.17 -8.53 0.27
C ILE A 198 1.80 -9.38 -0.95
N LYS A 199 0.90 -8.90 -1.81
CA LYS A 199 0.51 -9.61 -3.04
C LYS A 199 1.68 -9.81 -4.00
N LEU A 200 2.55 -8.82 -4.14
CA LEU A 200 3.73 -8.89 -5.02
C LEU A 200 4.70 -10.01 -4.61
N ALA A 201 4.87 -10.26 -3.30
CA ALA A 201 5.80 -11.26 -2.80
C ALA A 201 5.23 -12.69 -2.69
N MET A 202 3.91 -12.83 -2.83
CA MET A 202 3.20 -14.12 -2.72
C MET A 202 2.77 -14.69 -4.07
N ASN A 203 2.99 -13.94 -5.16
CA ASN A 203 2.74 -14.32 -6.55
C ASN A 203 4.04 -14.66 -7.26
#